data_AF-A0A7R7VR35-F1
#
_entry.id   AF-A0A7R7VR35-F1
#
_cell.length_a   1.000
_cell.length_b   1.000
_cell.length_c   1.000
_cell.angle_alpha   90.00
_cell.angle_beta   90.00
_cell.angle_gamma   90.00
#
_symmetry.space_group_name_H-M   'P 1'
#
loop_
_entity.id
_entity.type
_entity.pdbx_description
1 polymer ?
#
loop_
_entity_poly.entity_id
_entity_poly.type
_entity_poly.pdbx_seq_one_letter_code
_entity_poly.pdbx_strand_id
1 'polypeptide(L)' 'MTKDDLFKTNASIIRHFAAIFCVVTNLVNSTLPVAAETLRKAGVFNPARLFSVTTSDVVRVSTFIAHALGDT' A
#
# COMPACT_ATOMS: atom_id res chain seq x y z
N MET A 1 -18.06 9.67 4.47
CA MET A 1 -17.31 8.48 4.01
C MET A 1 -16.63 7.88 5.22
N THR A 2 -16.88 6.60 5.50
CA THR A 2 -16.29 5.86 6.63
C THR A 2 -15.04 5.09 6.20
N LYS A 3 -14.29 4.53 7.16
CA LYS A 3 -13.14 3.65 6.89
C LYS A 3 -13.53 2.45 6.02
N ASP A 4 -14.75 1.93 6.21
CA ASP A 4 -15.31 0.83 5.41
C ASP A 4 -15.63 1.24 3.97
N ASP A 5 -16.18 2.44 3.76
CA ASP A 5 -16.46 2.96 2.41
C ASP A 5 -15.17 3.17 1.62
N LEU A 6 -14.13 3.69 2.29
CA LEU A 6 -12.80 3.86 1.72
C LEU A 6 -12.18 2.50 1.36
N PHE A 7 -12.29 1.50 2.23
CA PHE A 7 -11.80 0.15 1.97
C PHE A 7 -12.47 -0.49 0.75
N LYS A 8 -13.80 -0.40 0.64
CA LYS A 8 -14.57 -0.95 -0.51
C LYS A 8 -14.16 -0.31 -1.83
N THR A 9 -14.01 1.01 -1.84
CA THR A 9 -13.59 1.77 -3.03
C THR A 9 -12.17 1.40 -3.45
N ASN A 10 -11.26 1.31 -2.48
CA ASN A 10 -9.87 0.96 -2.73
C ASN A 10 -9.71 -0.47 -3.26
N ALA A 11 -10.50 -1.42 -2.75
CA ALA A 11 -10.49 -2.81 -3.19
C ALA A 11 -10.95 -2.99 -4.65
N SER A 12 -11.86 -2.16 -5.16
CA SER A 12 -12.32 -2.25 -6.55
C SER A 12 -11.28 -1.75 -7.55
N ILE A 13 -10.49 -0.73 -7.18
CA ILE A 13 -9.44 -0.13 -8.03
C ILE A 13 -8.26 -1.09 -8.23
N ILE A 14 -7.87 -1.83 -7.19
CA ILE A 14 -6.70 -2.74 -7.20
C ILE A 14 -6.85 -3.92 -8.19
N ARG A 15 -8.07 -4.23 -8.65
CA ARG A 15 -8.38 -5.42 -9.47
C ARG A 15 -7.86 -5.44 -10.92
N HIS A 16 -7.34 -4.34 -11.47
CA HIS A 16 -7.26 -4.15 -12.94
C HIS A 16 -5.85 -4.00 -13.58
N PHE A 17 -4.75 -4.45 -12.97
CA PHE A 17 -3.40 -4.22 -13.54
C PHE A 17 -2.55 -5.49 -13.61
N ALA A 18 -1.52 -5.53 -14.49
CA ALA A 18 -0.65 -6.70 -14.75
C ALA A 18 0.84 -6.32 -14.90
N ALA A 19 1.37 -5.54 -13.94
CA ALA A 19 2.77 -5.11 -13.87
C ALA A 19 3.34 -5.34 -12.46
N ILE A 20 4.53 -4.83 -12.14
CA ILE A 20 4.97 -4.75 -10.74
C ILE A 20 3.90 -3.96 -9.95
N PHE A 21 3.38 -4.54 -8.88
CA PHE A 21 2.28 -3.97 -8.09
C PHE A 21 2.81 -3.25 -6.86
N CYS A 22 2.73 -1.92 -6.90
CA CYS A 22 2.97 -1.04 -5.76
C CYS A 22 1.64 -0.67 -5.11
N VAL A 23 1.36 -1.18 -3.91
CA VAL A 23 0.17 -0.80 -3.14
C VAL A 23 0.48 0.45 -2.31
N VAL A 24 0.04 1.61 -2.80
CA VAL A 24 0.11 2.91 -2.10
C VAL A 24 -1.22 3.25 -1.41
N THR A 25 -2.26 2.50 -1.73
CA THR A 25 -3.62 2.77 -1.29
C THR A 25 -3.74 2.63 0.22
N ASN A 26 -4.29 3.68 0.84
CA ASN A 26 -4.24 3.85 2.28
C ASN A 26 -4.97 2.74 3.05
N LEU A 27 -4.46 2.48 4.26
CA LEU A 27 -4.51 1.22 5.01
C LEU A 27 -3.78 0.06 4.30
N VAL A 28 -2.49 0.26 4.03
CA VAL A 28 -1.62 -0.66 3.28
C VAL A 28 -1.66 -2.10 3.83
N ASN A 29 -1.79 -2.22 5.15
CA ASN A 29 -1.85 -3.51 5.86
C ASN A 29 -3.09 -4.34 5.50
N SER A 30 -4.16 -3.69 5.04
CA SER A 30 -5.41 -4.37 4.62
C SER A 30 -5.56 -4.46 3.11
N THR A 31 -4.97 -3.54 2.34
CA THR A 31 -5.06 -3.53 0.87
C THR A 31 -4.07 -4.49 0.20
N LEU A 32 -2.89 -4.73 0.81
CA LEU A 32 -1.89 -5.68 0.28
C LEU A 32 -2.40 -7.14 0.26
N PRO A 33 -3.02 -7.69 1.33
CA PRO A 33 -3.60 -9.04 1.29
C PRO A 33 -4.74 -9.17 0.28
N VAL A 34 -5.56 -8.12 0.10
CA VAL A 34 -6.65 -8.09 -0.88
C VAL A 34 -6.09 -8.15 -2.32
N ALA A 35 -5.01 -7.41 -2.59
CA ALA A 35 -4.30 -7.49 -3.86
C ALA A 35 -3.75 -8.90 -4.10
N ALA A 36 -3.10 -9.50 -3.09
CA ALA A 36 -2.54 -10.84 -3.17
C ALA A 36 -3.62 -11.89 -3.50
N GLU A 37 -4.75 -11.85 -2.80
CA GLU A 37 -5.86 -12.78 -3.02
C GLU A 37 -6.52 -12.60 -4.39
N THR A 38 -6.62 -11.35 -4.86
CA THR A 38 -7.13 -11.05 -6.21
C THR A 38 -6.23 -11.63 -7.28
N LEU A 39 -4.90 -11.46 -7.16
CA LEU A 39 -3.94 -12.02 -8.11
C LEU A 39 -3.88 -13.54 -8.05
N ARG A 40 -4.08 -14.15 -6.87
CA ARG A 40 -4.16 -15.61 -6.70
C ARG A 40 -5.37 -16.18 -7.44
N LYS A 41 -6.55 -15.57 -7.28
CA LYS A 41 -7.77 -15.95 -8.00
C LYS A 41 -7.64 -15.82 -9.52
N ALA A 42 -6.85 -14.84 -9.97
CA ALA A 42 -6.53 -14.65 -11.38
C ALA A 42 -5.40 -15.57 -11.91
N GLY A 43 -4.76 -16.38 -11.04
CA GLY A 43 -3.68 -17.30 -11.43
C GLY A 43 -2.34 -16.62 -11.77
N VAL A 44 -2.17 -15.34 -11.46
CA VAL A 44 -1.01 -14.52 -11.84
C VAL A 44 -0.20 -14.01 -10.64
N PHE A 45 -0.47 -14.52 -9.44
CA PHE A 45 0.22 -14.09 -8.23
C PHE A 45 1.71 -14.41 -8.26
N ASN A 46 2.54 -13.38 -8.12
CA ASN A 46 3.97 -13.51 -7.91
C ASN A 46 4.37 -12.65 -6.69
N PRO A 47 4.85 -13.26 -5.58
CA PRO A 47 5.22 -12.53 -4.37
C PRO A 47 6.40 -11.57 -4.57
N ALA A 48 7.29 -11.84 -5.52
CA ALA A 48 8.40 -10.93 -5.85
C ALA A 48 7.94 -9.67 -6.61
N ARG A 49 6.68 -9.60 -7.04
CA ARG A 49 6.12 -8.50 -7.84
C ARG A 49 4.99 -7.75 -7.14
N LEU A 50 4.68 -8.07 -5.89
CA LEU A 50 3.64 -7.39 -5.11
C LEU A 50 4.23 -6.88 -3.79
N PHE A 51 4.22 -5.57 -3.59
CA PHE A 51 4.68 -4.95 -2.34
C PHE A 51 3.88 -3.69 -2.01
N SER A 52 3.83 -3.35 -0.73
CA SER A 52 3.28 -2.07 -0.26
C SER A 52 4.37 -1.01 -0.18
N VAL A 53 4.00 0.25 -0.39
CA VAL A 53 4.92 1.38 -0.25
C VAL A 53 4.82 1.94 1.17
N THR A 54 5.88 1.76 1.96
CA THR A 54 6.02 2.31 3.33
C THR A 54 7.01 3.47 3.40
N THR A 55 7.60 3.86 2.26
CA THR A 55 8.65 4.90 2.19
C THR A 55 8.18 6.25 2.72
N SER A 56 6.89 6.58 2.62
CA SER A 56 6.34 7.81 3.20
C SER A 56 6.51 7.87 4.72
N ASP A 57 6.47 6.74 5.41
CA ASP A 57 6.67 6.70 6.86
C ASP A 57 8.15 6.91 7.21
N VAL A 58 9.07 6.38 6.39
CA VAL A 58 10.51 6.64 6.54
C VAL A 58 10.81 8.13 6.41
N VAL A 59 10.28 8.78 5.35
CA VAL A 59 10.48 10.22 5.15
C VAL A 59 9.94 11.03 6.34
N ARG A 60 8.73 10.71 6.83
CA ARG A 60 8.15 11.37 8.01
C ARG A 60 9.01 11.20 9.26
N VAL A 61 9.49 9.99 9.53
CA VAL A 61 10.35 9.69 10.68
C VAL A 61 11.66 10.46 10.57
N SER A 62 12.30 10.47 9.41
CA SER A 62 13.52 11.25 9.18
C SER A 62 13.31 12.75 9.43
N THR A 63 12.19 13.31 8.98
CA THR A 63 11.82 14.71 9.26
C THR A 63 11.61 14.96 10.76
N PHE A 64 10.92 14.06 11.46
CA PHE A 64 10.72 14.20 12.90
C PHE A 64 12.02 14.09 13.69
N ILE A 65 12.95 13.22 13.28
CA ILE A 65 14.27 13.10 13.89
C ILE A 65 15.09 14.38 13.68
N ALA A 66 15.12 14.93 12.46
CA ALA A 66 15.82 16.18 12.18
C ALA A 66 15.31 17.34 13.07
N HIS A 67 13.99 17.50 13.16
CA HIS A 67 13.39 18.49 14.06
C HIS A 67 13.71 18.25 15.54
N ALA A 68 13.74 17.00 16.00
CA ALA A 68 14.06 16.66 17.38
C ALA A 68 15.53 16.92 17.74
N LEU A 69 16.45 16.79 16.77
CA LEU A 69 17.88 17.05 16.94
C LEU A 69 18.24 18.53 16.80
N GLY A 70 17.30 19.39 16.39
CA GLY A 70 17.54 20.82 16.19
C GLY A 70 18.19 21.16 14.85
N ASP A 71 18.27 20.18 13.94
CA ASP A 71 18.71 20.38 12.56
C ASP A 71 17.53 20.94 11.74
N THR A 72 17.43 22.27 11.62
CA THR A 72 16.53 22.97 10.70
C THR A 72 17.30 23.75 9.67
#